data_AF-A0A5V0LRI6-F1
#
_entry.id   AF-A0A5V0LRI6-F1
#
_cell.length_a   1.000
_cell.length_b   1.000
_cell.length_c   1.000
_cell.angle_alpha   90.00
_cell.angle_beta   90.00
_cell.angle_gamma   90.00
#
_symmetry.space_group_name_H-M   'P 1'
#
loop_
_entity.id
_entity.type
_entity.pdbx_description
1 polymer ?
#
loop_
_entity_poly.entity_id
_entity_poly.type
_entity_poly.pdbx_seq_one_letter_code
_entity_poly.pdbx_strand_id
1 'polypeptide(L)'
;MSKEKQTVNGDVGNVVSGDVTIHNYSGEVTPAAQQPMSLLQKRALHRLMDELVDAGESKRELWIMLHARLNTTTVSEMTAADYHQAVEILEESARRIKYLKDSNILISKIMGLTDPAYRVDRDRYCLKHFGTTHLKGLDKEQLQGVFGYFDDLLNSGREEKSAPSEVSSPSPGQSTQSGNKKIYVIVGVLIIVIAATMLGVTRFSGNGSAAGHRSENPTVFTADTSDSVIASSIPALRSIFPGLNKYSGDFISVSTYKQKTGWHTLKFSVSSQSAVPESYAVRGKTCYININPDGSYARVLTAPCRSLLLDQQSTPGSKYRFILK
;
A
#
# COMPACT_ATOMS: atom_id res chain seq x y z
N MET A 1 25.16 70.33 44.53
CA MET A 1 24.57 70.42 43.18
C MET A 1 23.07 70.59 43.34
N SER A 2 22.62 71.82 43.08
CA SER A 2 21.30 72.34 43.38
C SER A 2 20.26 71.82 42.38
N LYS A 3 19.08 71.43 42.89
CA LYS A 3 17.91 71.19 42.05
C LYS A 3 17.43 72.53 41.51
N GLU A 4 17.53 72.71 40.20
CA GLU A 4 17.00 73.88 39.52
C GLU A 4 15.47 73.77 39.50
N LYS A 5 14.81 74.63 40.29
CA LYS A 5 13.36 74.76 40.37
C LYS A 5 12.95 75.77 39.30
N GLN A 6 12.40 75.30 38.19
CA GLN A 6 11.83 76.19 37.18
C GLN A 6 10.39 76.53 37.60
N THR A 7 10.19 77.73 38.12
CA THR A 7 8.87 78.31 38.43
C THR A 7 8.35 79.06 37.21
N VAL A 8 7.20 78.63 36.68
CA VAL A 8 6.43 79.38 35.68
C VAL A 8 5.23 79.99 36.38
N ASN A 9 5.19 81.32 36.46
CA ASN A 9 4.01 82.08 36.87
C ASN A 9 3.14 82.32 35.64
N GLY A 10 1.94 81.75 35.64
CA GLY A 10 0.87 82.03 34.68
C GLY A 10 -0.44 82.09 35.44
N ASP A 11 -1.12 83.23 35.29
CA ASP A 11 -2.35 83.59 35.99
C ASP A 11 -3.54 82.73 35.56
N VAL A 12 -4.50 82.61 36.48
CA VAL A 12 -5.63 81.67 36.50
C VAL A 12 -6.55 81.71 35.29
N GLY A 13 -6.76 80.53 34.69
CA GLY A 13 -7.89 80.22 33.82
C GLY A 13 -8.22 78.74 33.92
N ASN A 14 -9.24 78.41 34.71
CA ASN A 14 -9.77 77.05 34.88
C ASN A 14 -10.03 76.38 33.52
N VAL A 15 -9.25 75.36 33.16
CA VAL A 15 -9.70 74.34 32.21
C VAL A 15 -9.11 72.98 32.56
N VAL A 16 -10.00 72.00 32.50
CA VAL A 16 -9.93 70.62 32.98
C VAL A 16 -8.61 69.91 32.62
N SER A 17 -8.02 69.23 33.61
CA SER A 17 -6.93 68.27 33.44
C SER A 17 -7.41 67.08 32.58
N GLY A 18 -7.23 67.18 31.27
CA GLY A 18 -7.29 66.04 30.35
C GLY A 18 -5.87 65.58 30.06
N ASP A 19 -5.58 64.30 30.30
CA ASP A 19 -4.32 63.69 29.87
C ASP A 19 -4.19 63.80 28.36
N VAL A 20 -3.19 64.56 27.89
CA VAL A 20 -2.81 64.60 26.48
C VAL A 20 -1.87 63.43 26.22
N THR A 21 -2.40 62.33 25.70
CA THR A 21 -1.61 61.20 25.22
C THR A 21 -1.13 61.47 23.79
N ILE A 22 0.15 61.86 23.66
CA ILE A 22 0.81 62.01 22.36
C ILE A 22 1.13 60.60 21.83
N HIS A 23 0.42 60.16 20.79
CA HIS A 23 0.68 58.88 20.13
C HIS A 23 1.75 59.09 19.05
N ASN A 24 2.96 58.59 19.31
CA ASN A 24 4.05 58.61 18.35
C ASN A 24 3.88 57.44 17.38
N TYR A 25 3.36 57.70 16.18
CA TYR A 25 3.22 56.69 15.13
C TYR A 25 4.56 56.45 14.43
N SER A 26 5.47 55.73 15.08
CA SER A 26 6.49 54.97 14.35
C SER A 26 5.80 53.74 13.75
N GLY A 27 5.88 53.58 12.43
CA GLY A 27 5.16 52.56 11.67
C GLY A 27 5.34 51.16 12.26
N GLU A 28 4.31 50.67 12.93
CA GLU A 28 4.25 49.34 13.51
C GLU A 28 3.40 48.47 12.58
N VAL A 29 3.98 47.35 12.15
CA VAL A 29 3.31 46.33 11.34
C VAL A 29 2.04 45.89 12.06
N THR A 30 0.93 45.92 11.35
CA THR A 30 -0.44 45.71 11.83
C THR A 30 -0.59 44.56 12.87
N PRO A 31 -1.11 44.81 14.09
CA PRO A 31 -1.17 43.83 15.18
C PRO A 31 -2.24 42.72 15.04
N ALA A 32 -3.05 42.74 13.96
CA ALA A 32 -4.12 41.74 13.76
C ALA A 32 -3.61 40.37 13.29
N ALA A 33 -2.51 40.32 12.56
CA ALA A 33 -2.01 39.08 11.93
C ALA A 33 -1.32 38.12 12.92
N GLN A 34 -0.88 38.60 14.08
CA GLN A 34 -0.21 37.81 15.11
C GLN A 34 -1.14 37.40 16.26
N GLN A 35 -2.44 37.73 16.16
CA GLN A 35 -3.37 37.34 17.20
C GLN A 35 -3.53 35.82 17.26
N PRO A 36 -3.52 35.22 18.47
CA PRO A 36 -3.76 33.79 18.62
C PRO A 36 -5.18 33.44 18.16
N MET A 37 -5.36 32.24 17.61
CA MET A 37 -6.69 31.74 17.27
C MET A 37 -7.64 31.79 18.48
N SER A 38 -8.87 32.24 18.26
CA SER A 38 -9.93 32.21 19.27
C SER A 38 -10.25 30.78 19.72
N LEU A 39 -10.83 30.63 20.91
CA LEU A 39 -11.29 29.33 21.41
C LEU A 39 -12.31 28.66 20.47
N LEU A 40 -13.16 29.45 19.82
CA LEU A 40 -14.14 28.94 18.86
C LEU A 40 -13.47 28.37 17.61
N GLN A 41 -12.48 29.08 17.05
CA GLN A 41 -11.68 28.62 15.91
C GLN A 41 -10.93 27.33 16.25
N LYS A 42 -10.26 27.27 17.41
CA LYS A 42 -9.57 26.07 17.89
C LYS A 42 -10.52 24.87 18.00
N ARG A 43 -11.71 25.07 18.58
CA ARG A 43 -12.73 24.02 18.68
C ARG A 43 -13.21 23.55 17.31
N ALA A 44 -13.48 24.47 16.38
CA ALA A 44 -13.92 24.13 15.04
C ALA A 44 -12.85 23.34 14.26
N LEU A 45 -11.58 23.75 14.35
CA LEU A 45 -10.45 23.06 13.73
C LEU A 45 -10.32 21.63 14.27
N HIS A 46 -10.37 21.46 15.60
CA HIS A 46 -10.33 20.15 16.22
C HIS A 46 -11.52 19.28 15.81
N ARG A 47 -12.72 19.86 15.69
CA ARG A 47 -13.90 19.13 15.21
C ARG A 47 -13.69 18.57 13.80
N LEU A 48 -13.20 19.38 12.87
CA LEU A 48 -12.89 18.93 11.51
C LEU A 48 -11.83 17.83 11.50
N MET A 49 -10.82 17.93 12.36
CA MET A 49 -9.83 16.87 12.51
C MET A 49 -10.43 15.59 13.06
N ASP A 50 -11.29 15.68 14.08
CA ASP A 50 -11.94 14.50 14.67
C ASP A 50 -12.89 13.83 13.65
N GLU A 51 -13.62 14.60 12.83
CA GLU A 51 -14.42 14.08 11.71
C GLU A 51 -13.57 13.30 10.69
N LEU A 52 -12.35 13.76 10.39
CA LEU A 52 -11.41 13.07 9.52
C LEU A 52 -10.82 11.81 10.17
N VAL A 53 -10.59 11.86 11.48
CA VAL A 53 -10.15 10.70 12.25
C VAL A 53 -11.23 9.63 12.29
N ASP A 54 -12.50 10.01 12.46
CA ASP A 54 -13.64 9.10 12.38
C ASP A 54 -13.79 8.50 10.97
N ALA A 55 -13.39 9.24 9.93
CA ALA A 55 -13.28 8.73 8.56
C ALA A 55 -12.08 7.77 8.36
N GLY A 56 -11.24 7.57 9.37
CA GLY A 56 -10.13 6.60 9.39
C GLY A 56 -8.73 7.21 9.25
N GLU A 57 -8.59 8.54 9.23
CA GLU A 57 -7.28 9.19 9.14
C GLU A 57 -6.54 9.22 10.47
N SER A 58 -5.22 9.37 10.38
CA SER A 58 -4.37 9.54 11.56
C SER A 58 -4.36 10.99 12.03
N LYS A 59 -4.83 11.24 13.25
CA LYS A 59 -4.77 12.58 13.88
C LYS A 59 -3.36 13.17 13.86
N ARG A 60 -2.34 12.32 14.05
CA ARG A 60 -0.93 12.72 14.01
C ARG A 60 -0.52 13.18 12.62
N GLU A 61 -0.90 12.46 11.57
CA GLU A 61 -0.53 12.82 10.19
C GLU A 61 -1.25 14.08 9.72
N LEU A 62 -2.50 14.28 10.14
CA LEU A 62 -3.25 15.52 9.89
C LEU A 62 -2.56 16.73 10.52
N TRP A 63 -2.07 16.60 11.76
CA TRP A 63 -1.29 17.68 12.40
C TRP A 63 0.04 17.91 11.70
N ILE A 64 0.79 16.86 11.34
CA ILE A 64 2.04 16.99 10.58
C ILE A 64 1.80 17.73 9.26
N MET A 65 0.73 17.38 8.54
CA MET A 65 0.36 18.03 7.28
C MET A 65 0.01 19.52 7.48
N LEU A 66 -0.81 19.84 8.48
CA LEU A 66 -1.17 21.22 8.81
C LEU A 66 0.07 22.05 9.14
N HIS A 67 0.90 21.55 10.06
CA HIS A 67 2.12 22.23 10.49
C HIS A 67 3.10 22.45 9.33
N ALA A 68 3.28 21.44 8.47
CA ALA A 68 4.13 21.57 7.29
C ALA A 68 3.62 22.62 6.28
N ARG A 69 2.29 22.67 6.03
CA ARG A 69 1.71 23.59 5.05
C ARG A 69 1.57 25.02 5.57
N LEU A 70 1.33 25.19 6.87
CA LEU A 70 1.22 26.49 7.54
C LEU A 70 2.57 27.02 8.04
N ASN A 71 3.66 26.26 7.85
CA ASN A 71 4.98 26.58 8.37
C ASN A 71 4.98 26.87 9.90
N THR A 72 4.23 26.05 10.65
CA THR A 72 4.17 26.09 12.12
C THR A 72 4.64 24.76 12.70
N THR A 73 5.00 24.73 13.98
CA THR A 73 5.40 23.47 14.65
C THR A 73 4.43 23.07 15.75
N THR A 74 3.69 24.02 16.30
CA THR A 74 2.70 23.77 17.35
C THR A 74 1.38 24.49 17.07
N VAL A 75 0.28 23.98 17.63
CA VAL A 75 -1.04 24.62 17.52
C VAL A 75 -1.07 25.99 18.20
N SER A 76 -0.19 26.22 19.17
CA SER A 76 -0.06 27.51 19.87
C SER A 76 0.56 28.59 18.99
N GLU A 77 1.39 28.21 18.02
CA GLU A 77 2.00 29.13 17.04
C GLU A 77 1.02 29.55 15.93
N MET A 78 -0.07 28.80 15.74
CA MET A 78 -1.07 29.11 14.72
C MET A 78 -1.87 30.36 15.12
N THR A 79 -1.90 31.32 14.21
CA THR A 79 -2.58 32.61 14.38
C THR A 79 -4.00 32.59 13.82
N ALA A 80 -4.79 33.63 14.13
CA ALA A 80 -6.10 33.82 13.54
C ALA A 80 -6.05 33.96 12.00
N ALA A 81 -4.94 34.43 11.44
CA ALA A 81 -4.73 34.50 9.99
C ALA A 81 -4.55 33.10 9.37
N ASP A 82 -3.88 32.19 10.07
CA ASP A 82 -3.64 30.82 9.59
C ASP A 82 -4.90 29.95 9.62
N TYR A 83 -5.90 30.32 10.41
CA TYR A 83 -7.12 29.53 10.60
C TYR A 83 -7.84 29.19 9.29
N HIS A 84 -8.01 30.16 8.39
CA HIS A 84 -8.72 29.94 7.13
C HIS A 84 -7.98 28.94 6.24
N GLN A 85 -6.66 29.07 6.14
CA GLN A 85 -5.82 28.16 5.39
C GLN A 85 -5.82 26.76 6.04
N ALA A 86 -5.79 26.68 7.37
CA ALA A 86 -5.89 25.41 8.10
C ALA A 86 -7.20 24.67 7.78
N VAL A 87 -8.32 25.38 7.78
CA VAL A 87 -9.63 24.81 7.41
C VAL A 87 -9.62 24.34 5.97
N GLU A 88 -9.13 25.15 5.03
CA GLU A 88 -9.07 24.78 3.60
C GLU A 88 -8.25 23.49 3.37
N ILE A 89 -7.11 23.35 4.04
CA ILE A 89 -6.27 22.14 3.99
C ILE A 89 -7.03 20.91 4.48
N LEU A 90 -7.76 21.03 5.61
CA LEU A 90 -8.53 19.92 6.16
C LEU A 90 -9.72 19.56 5.26
N GLU A 91 -10.41 20.55 4.70
CA GLU A 91 -11.50 20.31 3.76
C GLU A 91 -11.03 19.68 2.45
N GLU A 92 -9.86 20.10 1.92
CA GLU A 92 -9.23 19.45 0.77
C GLU A 92 -8.92 17.99 1.07
N SER A 93 -8.39 17.72 2.27
CA SER A 93 -8.16 16.36 2.75
C SER A 93 -9.44 15.56 2.83
N ALA A 94 -10.53 16.14 3.36
CA ALA A 94 -11.86 15.52 3.41
C ALA A 94 -12.36 15.13 2.01
N ARG A 95 -12.27 16.06 1.05
CA ARG A 95 -12.64 15.83 -0.35
C ARG A 95 -11.84 14.68 -0.96
N ARG A 96 -10.52 14.67 -0.74
CA ARG A 96 -9.62 13.61 -1.22
C ARG A 96 -9.98 12.24 -0.63
N ILE A 97 -10.23 12.16 0.67
CA ILE A 97 -10.60 10.90 1.35
C ILE A 97 -11.89 10.35 0.78
N LYS A 98 -12.92 11.21 0.66
CA LYS A 98 -14.19 10.83 0.06
C LYS A 98 -14.01 10.33 -1.37
N TYR A 99 -13.25 11.05 -2.19
CA TYR A 99 -12.95 10.65 -3.56
C TYR A 99 -12.27 9.27 -3.65
N LEU A 100 -11.27 9.02 -2.80
CA LEU A 100 -10.58 7.72 -2.76
C LEU A 100 -11.50 6.60 -2.28
N LYS A 101 -12.38 6.86 -1.32
CA LYS A 101 -13.37 5.88 -0.84
C LYS A 101 -14.34 5.51 -1.96
N ASP A 102 -14.91 6.50 -2.65
CA ASP A 102 -15.81 6.29 -3.79
C ASP A 102 -15.11 5.48 -4.90
N SER A 103 -13.87 5.83 -5.23
CA SER A 103 -13.08 5.14 -6.25
C SER A 103 -12.81 3.67 -5.86
N ASN A 104 -12.46 3.41 -4.60
CA ASN A 104 -12.25 2.04 -4.10
C ASN A 104 -13.54 1.20 -4.10
N ILE A 105 -14.71 1.81 -3.87
CA ILE A 105 -16.01 1.15 -4.01
C ILE A 105 -16.24 0.74 -5.47
N LEU A 106 -15.99 1.64 -6.43
CA LEU A 106 -16.11 1.34 -7.85
C LEU A 106 -15.17 0.21 -8.27
N ILE A 107 -13.90 0.27 -7.88
CA ILE A 107 -12.92 -0.80 -8.15
C ILE A 107 -13.45 -2.14 -7.62
N SER A 108 -13.95 -2.16 -6.38
CA SER A 108 -14.48 -3.39 -5.77
C SER A 108 -15.68 -3.94 -6.54
N LYS A 109 -16.59 -3.06 -7.00
CA LYS A 109 -17.74 -3.45 -7.83
C LYS A 109 -17.32 -3.98 -9.19
N ILE A 110 -16.42 -3.29 -9.88
CA ILE A 110 -15.87 -3.73 -11.18
C ILE A 110 -15.22 -5.09 -11.03
N MET A 111 -14.38 -5.28 -10.01
CA MET A 111 -13.75 -6.57 -9.74
C MET A 111 -14.79 -7.65 -9.45
N GLY A 112 -15.81 -7.37 -8.62
CA GLY A 112 -16.87 -8.33 -8.31
C GLY A 112 -17.70 -8.73 -9.53
N LEU A 113 -17.90 -7.82 -10.48
CA LEU A 113 -18.65 -8.06 -11.71
C LEU A 113 -17.82 -8.82 -12.76
N THR A 114 -16.51 -8.55 -12.83
CA THR A 114 -15.65 -9.05 -13.92
C THR A 114 -14.82 -10.27 -13.53
N ASP A 115 -14.47 -10.46 -12.25
CA ASP A 115 -13.65 -11.59 -11.83
C ASP A 115 -14.50 -12.86 -11.60
N PRO A 116 -13.98 -14.06 -11.97
CA PRO A 116 -12.78 -14.28 -12.78
C PRO A 116 -13.06 -14.23 -14.30
N ALA A 117 -14.31 -14.38 -14.72
CA ALA A 117 -14.69 -14.74 -16.08
C ALA A 117 -14.32 -13.68 -17.14
N TYR A 118 -14.49 -12.40 -16.82
CA TYR A 118 -14.27 -11.26 -17.71
C TYR A 118 -13.04 -10.45 -17.35
N ARG A 119 -12.13 -11.01 -16.54
CA ARG A 119 -10.91 -10.32 -16.12
C ARG A 119 -10.05 -9.89 -17.30
N VAL A 120 -9.87 -10.77 -18.28
CA VAL A 120 -9.05 -10.50 -19.48
C VAL A 120 -9.71 -9.41 -20.33
N ASP A 121 -11.03 -9.45 -20.49
CA ASP A 121 -11.78 -8.45 -21.26
C ASP A 121 -11.75 -7.08 -20.57
N ARG A 122 -11.88 -7.04 -19.24
CA ARG A 122 -11.71 -5.82 -18.45
C ARG A 122 -10.33 -5.23 -18.64
N ASP A 123 -9.28 -6.03 -18.48
CA ASP A 123 -7.91 -5.55 -18.60
C ASP A 123 -7.65 -5.04 -20.03
N ARG A 124 -8.17 -5.72 -21.06
CA ARG A 124 -8.11 -5.27 -22.46
C ARG A 124 -8.88 -3.96 -22.68
N TYR A 125 -10.08 -3.82 -22.12
CA TYR A 125 -10.88 -2.60 -22.20
C TYR A 125 -10.13 -1.43 -21.56
N CYS A 126 -9.62 -1.60 -20.34
CA CYS A 126 -8.89 -0.55 -19.63
C CYS A 126 -7.63 -0.14 -20.39
N LEU A 127 -6.87 -1.10 -20.91
CA LEU A 127 -5.66 -0.82 -21.70
C LEU A 127 -5.99 -0.05 -22.97
N LYS A 128 -7.07 -0.42 -23.68
CA LYS A 128 -7.49 0.22 -24.93
C LYS A 128 -7.98 1.66 -24.72
N HIS A 129 -8.73 1.92 -23.65
CA HIS A 129 -9.37 3.21 -23.43
C HIS A 129 -8.55 4.17 -22.57
N PHE A 130 -7.74 3.66 -21.64
CA PHE A 130 -7.05 4.47 -20.63
C PHE A 130 -5.53 4.22 -20.59
N GLY A 131 -5.01 3.31 -21.42
CA GLY A 131 -3.57 3.03 -21.49
C GLY A 131 -3.01 2.25 -20.30
N THR A 132 -3.86 1.71 -19.42
CA THR A 132 -3.44 0.92 -18.25
C THR A 132 -4.42 -0.20 -17.95
N THR A 133 -3.92 -1.33 -17.45
CA THR A 133 -4.76 -2.43 -16.93
C THR A 133 -5.06 -2.27 -15.43
N HIS A 134 -4.41 -1.31 -14.76
CA HIS A 134 -4.52 -1.12 -13.32
C HIS A 134 -5.69 -0.21 -12.96
N LEU A 135 -6.78 -0.78 -12.47
CA LEU A 135 -7.96 -0.02 -12.01
C LEU A 135 -7.62 1.07 -10.97
N LYS A 136 -6.63 0.83 -10.10
CA LYS A 136 -6.18 1.82 -9.09
C LYS A 136 -5.53 3.07 -9.70
N GLY A 137 -5.11 3.01 -10.96
CA GLY A 137 -4.53 4.14 -11.68
C GLY A 137 -5.56 4.95 -12.47
N LEU A 138 -6.84 4.53 -12.46
CA LEU A 138 -7.91 5.22 -13.15
C LEU A 138 -8.54 6.29 -12.24
N ASP A 139 -8.94 7.41 -12.83
CA ASP A 139 -9.78 8.40 -12.15
C ASP A 139 -11.23 7.91 -11.99
N LYS A 140 -12.04 8.67 -11.25
CA LYS A 140 -13.40 8.27 -10.90
C LYS A 140 -14.29 8.14 -12.13
N GLU A 141 -14.16 9.05 -13.09
CA GLU A 141 -14.95 9.09 -14.32
C GLU A 141 -14.61 7.90 -15.22
N GLN A 142 -13.32 7.56 -15.34
CA GLN A 142 -12.85 6.37 -16.04
C GLN A 142 -13.37 5.09 -15.37
N LEU A 143 -13.30 5.01 -14.03
CA LEU A 143 -13.86 3.88 -13.28
C LEU A 143 -15.37 3.73 -13.49
N GLN A 144 -16.11 4.84 -13.51
CA GLN A 144 -17.54 4.82 -13.84
C GLN A 144 -17.77 4.32 -15.27
N GLY A 145 -16.96 4.74 -16.23
CA GLY A 145 -17.03 4.25 -17.61
C GLY A 145 -16.75 2.75 -17.74
N VAL A 146 -15.76 2.22 -17.00
CA VAL A 146 -15.50 0.76 -16.94
C VAL A 146 -16.69 0.04 -16.32
N PHE A 147 -17.18 0.53 -15.18
CA PHE A 147 -18.29 -0.08 -14.48
C PHE A 147 -19.54 -0.14 -15.35
N GLY A 148 -19.93 0.99 -15.96
CA GLY A 148 -21.11 1.06 -16.84
C GLY A 148 -21.02 0.11 -18.01
N TYR A 149 -19.89 0.08 -18.73
CA TYR A 149 -19.71 -0.82 -19.88
C TYR A 149 -19.92 -2.30 -19.51
N PHE A 150 -19.32 -2.77 -18.41
CA PHE A 150 -19.46 -4.17 -18.01
C PHE A 150 -20.82 -4.47 -17.37
N ASP A 151 -21.42 -3.51 -16.67
CA ASP A 151 -22.76 -3.68 -16.09
C ASP A 151 -23.79 -3.83 -17.22
N ASP A 152 -23.74 -2.95 -18.22
CA ASP A 152 -24.60 -3.02 -19.40
C ASP A 152 -24.39 -4.32 -20.17
N LEU A 153 -23.14 -4.69 -20.47
CA LEU A 153 -22.80 -5.90 -21.23
C LEU A 153 -23.32 -7.19 -20.56
N LEU A 154 -23.27 -7.26 -19.23
CA LEU A 154 -23.63 -8.46 -18.48
C LEU A 154 -25.12 -8.51 -18.11
N ASN A 155 -25.78 -7.35 -18.08
CA ASN A 155 -27.23 -7.27 -17.85
C ASN A 155 -28.02 -7.40 -19.16
N SER A 156 -27.50 -6.93 -20.30
CA SER A 156 -28.17 -7.07 -21.61
C SER A 156 -28.24 -8.53 -22.11
N GLY A 157 -27.34 -9.42 -21.68
CA GLY A 157 -27.45 -10.86 -21.93
C GLY A 157 -28.49 -11.60 -21.08
N ARG A 158 -29.13 -10.91 -20.12
CA ARG A 158 -30.11 -11.50 -19.19
C ARG A 158 -31.56 -11.35 -19.69
N GLU A 159 -31.82 -10.39 -20.58
CA GLU A 159 -33.16 -10.13 -21.14
C GLU A 159 -33.52 -11.05 -22.32
N GLU A 160 -32.55 -11.65 -23.03
CA GLU A 160 -32.85 -12.61 -24.11
C GLU A 160 -33.29 -14.01 -23.62
N LYS A 161 -33.21 -14.30 -22.32
CA LYS A 161 -33.49 -15.65 -21.78
C LYS A 161 -34.89 -15.84 -21.18
N SER A 162 -35.79 -14.87 -21.35
CA SER A 162 -37.15 -14.87 -20.75
C SER A 162 -38.31 -14.88 -21.76
N ALA A 163 -38.10 -15.33 -23.00
CA ALA A 163 -39.21 -15.66 -23.91
C ALA A 163 -39.62 -17.15 -23.79
N PRO A 164 -40.90 -17.50 -23.55
CA PRO A 164 -41.34 -18.89 -23.39
C PRO A 164 -41.40 -19.66 -24.72
N SER A 165 -40.96 -20.93 -24.66
CA SER A 165 -41.17 -21.94 -25.68
C SER A 165 -42.66 -22.23 -25.90
N GLU A 166 -43.11 -22.22 -27.16
CA GLU A 166 -44.32 -22.92 -27.56
C GLU A 166 -43.97 -24.07 -28.51
N VAL A 167 -44.46 -25.26 -28.15
CA VAL A 167 -44.18 -26.56 -28.73
C VAL A 167 -45.17 -26.85 -29.86
N SER A 168 -44.69 -27.18 -31.06
CA SER A 168 -45.34 -28.20 -31.89
C SER A 168 -44.39 -28.74 -32.98
N SER A 169 -44.51 -30.04 -33.25
CA SER A 169 -43.80 -30.86 -34.25
C SER A 169 -44.77 -32.01 -34.63
N PRO A 170 -44.56 -32.83 -35.69
CA PRO A 170 -43.40 -32.92 -36.62
C PRO A 170 -43.69 -33.15 -38.14
N SER A 171 -42.75 -32.68 -38.99
CA SER A 171 -42.14 -33.27 -40.23
C SER A 171 -42.98 -33.75 -41.47
N PRO A 172 -42.36 -34.02 -42.67
CA PRO A 172 -40.92 -33.99 -43.06
C PRO A 172 -40.57 -33.32 -44.42
N GLY A 173 -39.27 -33.04 -44.65
CA GLY A 173 -38.70 -33.05 -46.01
C GLY A 173 -37.46 -32.19 -46.27
N GLN A 174 -36.27 -32.85 -46.31
CA GLN A 174 -35.05 -32.51 -47.10
C GLN A 174 -34.32 -31.18 -46.81
N SER A 175 -32.99 -31.03 -46.82
CA SER A 175 -31.81 -31.89 -46.97
C SER A 175 -30.57 -31.02 -46.62
N THR A 176 -29.49 -31.65 -46.10
CA THR A 176 -28.05 -31.25 -46.18
C THR A 176 -27.63 -29.82 -45.78
N GLN A 177 -26.79 -29.58 -44.77
CA GLN A 177 -25.36 -29.92 -44.76
C GLN A 177 -24.80 -29.92 -43.33
N SER A 178 -24.17 -31.04 -42.93
CA SER A 178 -23.55 -31.25 -41.62
C SER A 178 -22.03 -31.12 -41.74
N GLY A 179 -21.45 -30.11 -41.09
CA GLY A 179 -20.01 -29.94 -40.87
C GLY A 179 -19.60 -30.40 -39.47
N ASN A 180 -19.41 -31.70 -39.31
CA ASN A 180 -18.76 -32.40 -38.19
C ASN A 180 -17.25 -32.00 -38.07
N LYS A 181 -16.58 -31.82 -36.92
CA LYS A 181 -16.16 -32.79 -35.86
C LYS A 181 -15.36 -32.00 -34.78
N LYS A 182 -15.59 -32.17 -33.46
CA LYS A 182 -15.04 -33.15 -32.49
C LYS A 182 -13.52 -33.12 -32.21
N ILE A 183 -13.21 -32.59 -31.02
CA ILE A 183 -12.32 -33.05 -29.92
C ILE A 183 -11.35 -34.21 -30.20
N TYR A 184 -10.08 -34.04 -29.82
CA TYR A 184 -9.20 -35.12 -29.36
C TYR A 184 -8.41 -34.72 -28.09
N VAL A 185 -8.52 -35.56 -27.07
CA VAL A 185 -7.62 -35.68 -25.91
C VAL A 185 -6.66 -36.81 -26.23
N ILE A 186 -5.35 -36.62 -26.04
CA ILE A 186 -4.36 -37.70 -26.08
C ILE A 186 -3.50 -37.63 -24.82
N VAL A 187 -3.70 -38.64 -23.97
CA VAL A 187 -2.79 -39.08 -22.91
C VAL A 187 -1.78 -40.03 -23.55
N GLY A 188 -0.50 -39.89 -23.21
CA GLY A 188 0.55 -40.82 -23.66
C GLY A 188 1.82 -40.67 -22.83
N VAL A 189 1.94 -41.55 -21.84
CA VAL A 189 3.15 -41.83 -21.04
C VAL A 189 4.22 -42.45 -21.94
N LEU A 190 5.50 -42.07 -21.76
CA LEU A 190 6.60 -42.98 -22.09
C LEU A 190 7.77 -42.80 -21.10
N ILE A 191 8.01 -43.88 -20.37
CA ILE A 191 9.18 -44.15 -19.52
C ILE A 191 10.32 -44.62 -20.43
N ILE A 192 11.53 -44.09 -20.25
CA ILE A 192 12.76 -44.79 -20.65
C ILE A 192 13.75 -44.70 -19.48
N VAL A 193 14.03 -45.87 -18.90
CA VAL A 193 15.13 -46.17 -17.98
C VAL A 193 16.21 -46.85 -18.81
N ILE A 194 17.43 -46.32 -18.85
CA ILE A 194 18.66 -47.12 -19.02
C ILE A 194 19.76 -46.51 -18.14
N ALA A 195 20.38 -47.39 -17.35
CA ALA A 195 21.37 -47.14 -16.33
C ALA A 195 22.81 -47.45 -16.79
N ALA A 196 23.77 -47.02 -15.97
CA ALA A 196 25.17 -47.48 -15.83
C ALA A 196 26.13 -47.10 -16.98
N THR A 197 27.41 -46.76 -16.81
CA THR A 197 28.40 -46.62 -15.72
C THR A 197 29.67 -46.08 -16.39
N MET A 198 30.51 -45.31 -15.70
CA MET A 198 31.98 -45.53 -15.59
C MET A 198 32.72 -44.30 -15.03
N LEU A 199 33.54 -44.56 -14.01
CA LEU A 199 34.60 -43.71 -13.49
C LEU A 199 35.71 -43.53 -14.54
N GLY A 200 36.40 -42.38 -14.55
CA GLY A 200 37.64 -42.23 -15.34
C GLY A 200 38.22 -40.83 -15.40
N VAL A 201 39.05 -40.51 -14.40
CA VAL A 201 39.99 -39.39 -14.24
C VAL A 201 40.57 -38.78 -15.55
N THR A 202 40.47 -37.46 -15.70
CA THR A 202 41.57 -36.64 -16.25
C THR A 202 41.72 -35.35 -15.45
N ARG A 203 42.84 -35.25 -14.73
CA ARG A 203 43.37 -33.99 -14.20
C ARG A 203 43.77 -33.11 -15.38
N PHE A 204 43.32 -31.86 -15.39
CA PHE A 204 44.05 -30.78 -16.02
C PHE A 204 44.26 -29.67 -14.99
N SER A 205 45.54 -29.50 -14.65
CA SER A 205 46.05 -28.41 -13.81
C SER A 205 46.07 -27.14 -14.67
N GLY A 206 45.45 -26.07 -14.17
CA GLY A 206 45.41 -24.77 -14.83
C GLY A 206 45.30 -23.68 -13.78
N ASN A 207 46.43 -23.04 -13.51
CA ASN A 207 46.70 -22.04 -12.49
C ASN A 207 45.80 -20.80 -12.62
N GLY A 208 45.15 -20.37 -11.52
CA GLY A 208 44.30 -19.19 -11.52
C GLY A 208 43.75 -18.81 -10.15
N SER A 209 44.51 -17.96 -9.45
CA SER A 209 44.07 -16.90 -8.53
C SER A 209 42.98 -17.21 -7.50
N ALA A 210 43.43 -17.32 -6.24
CA ALA A 210 42.74 -17.04 -4.98
C ALA A 210 41.24 -16.70 -5.06
N ALA A 211 40.39 -17.73 -5.05
CA ALA A 211 39.03 -17.62 -4.55
C ALA A 211 39.02 -18.23 -3.15
N GLY A 212 38.87 -17.39 -2.12
CA GLY A 212 38.69 -17.84 -0.76
C GLY A 212 37.49 -18.77 -0.69
N HIS A 213 37.74 -20.05 -0.39
CA HIS A 213 36.69 -20.97 -0.01
C HIS A 213 36.00 -20.42 1.23
N ARG A 214 34.79 -19.88 1.05
CA ARG A 214 33.89 -19.58 2.15
C ARG A 214 33.48 -20.92 2.76
N SER A 215 33.96 -21.17 3.97
CA SER A 215 33.65 -22.35 4.77
C SER A 215 32.14 -22.61 4.79
N GLU A 216 31.71 -23.69 4.15
CA GLU A 216 30.33 -24.17 4.11
C GLU A 216 29.98 -24.84 5.44
N ASN A 217 29.75 -24.03 6.48
CA ASN A 217 28.85 -24.45 7.55
C ASN A 217 27.43 -24.02 7.13
N PRO A 218 26.45 -24.93 7.03
CA PRO A 218 25.09 -24.55 6.66
C PRO A 218 24.58 -23.56 7.68
N THR A 219 24.47 -22.30 7.27
CA THR A 219 24.14 -21.20 8.15
C THR A 219 22.64 -21.28 8.42
N VAL A 220 22.30 -21.73 9.63
CA VAL A 220 20.92 -21.87 10.06
C VAL A 220 20.29 -20.50 10.18
N PHE A 221 19.14 -20.30 9.52
CA PHE A 221 18.39 -19.06 9.70
C PHE A 221 17.91 -18.91 11.14
N THR A 222 18.22 -17.77 11.74
CA THR A 222 17.75 -17.36 13.06
C THR A 222 17.16 -15.95 12.97
N ALA A 223 16.26 -15.62 13.90
CA ALA A 223 15.70 -14.29 14.04
C ALA A 223 15.55 -13.97 15.53
N ASP A 224 16.19 -12.90 15.97
CA ASP A 224 16.06 -12.42 17.34
C ASP A 224 14.69 -11.77 17.52
N THR A 225 13.89 -12.29 18.45
CA THR A 225 12.52 -11.84 18.66
C THR A 225 12.05 -12.11 20.08
N SER A 226 11.35 -11.15 20.67
CA SER A 226 10.60 -11.34 21.92
C SER A 226 9.17 -11.88 21.68
N ASP A 227 8.74 -11.96 20.41
CA ASP A 227 7.44 -12.48 20.02
C ASP A 227 7.42 -14.01 20.07
N SER A 228 6.65 -14.57 21.03
CA SER A 228 6.57 -16.01 21.26
C SER A 228 5.94 -16.79 20.10
N VAL A 229 5.03 -16.18 19.34
CA VAL A 229 4.41 -16.82 18.17
C VAL A 229 5.44 -16.94 17.06
N ILE A 230 6.23 -15.89 16.81
CA ILE A 230 7.31 -15.97 15.83
C ILE A 230 8.37 -16.97 16.28
N ALA A 231 8.84 -16.88 17.53
CA ALA A 231 9.87 -17.77 18.07
C ALA A 231 9.49 -19.25 17.92
N SER A 232 8.25 -19.61 18.27
CA SER A 232 7.74 -20.98 18.12
C SER A 232 7.50 -21.42 16.67
N SER A 233 7.30 -20.47 15.75
CA SER A 233 7.04 -20.74 14.33
C SER A 233 8.31 -20.92 13.50
N ILE A 234 9.48 -20.43 13.95
CA ILE A 234 10.74 -20.48 13.19
C ILE A 234 11.09 -21.90 12.70
N PRO A 235 10.98 -22.97 13.50
CA PRO A 235 11.30 -24.32 13.02
C PRO A 235 10.41 -24.77 11.85
N ALA A 236 9.09 -24.55 11.95
CA ALA A 236 8.15 -24.89 10.89
C ALA A 236 8.39 -24.05 9.62
N LEU A 237 8.65 -22.75 9.79
CA LEU A 237 9.01 -21.85 8.69
C LEU A 237 10.25 -22.34 7.93
N ARG A 238 11.31 -22.76 8.63
CA ARG A 238 12.53 -23.28 8.01
C ARG A 238 12.31 -24.60 7.27
N SER A 239 11.36 -25.41 7.74
CA SER A 239 10.98 -26.66 7.06
C SER A 239 10.24 -26.40 5.75
N ILE A 240 9.30 -25.45 5.75
CA ILE A 240 8.45 -25.13 4.59
C ILE A 240 9.17 -24.21 3.58
N PHE A 241 10.06 -23.35 4.08
CA PHE A 241 10.82 -22.39 3.28
C PHE A 241 12.30 -22.76 3.27
N PRO A 242 12.73 -23.71 2.42
CA PRO A 242 14.14 -24.12 2.34
C PRO A 242 15.08 -22.96 2.00
N GLY A 243 14.58 -21.95 1.28
CA GLY A 243 15.30 -20.73 0.96
C GLY A 243 15.76 -19.93 2.19
N LEU A 244 15.11 -20.10 3.35
CA LEU A 244 15.53 -19.44 4.57
C LEU A 244 16.94 -19.87 5.00
N ASN A 245 17.20 -21.18 5.03
CA ASN A 245 18.53 -21.68 5.39
C ASN A 245 19.52 -21.51 4.24
N LYS A 246 19.07 -21.75 2.99
CA LYS A 246 19.94 -21.71 1.81
C LYS A 246 20.56 -20.33 1.58
N TYR A 247 19.78 -19.26 1.77
CA TYR A 247 20.18 -17.88 1.51
C TYR A 247 20.33 -17.04 2.79
N SER A 248 20.46 -17.68 3.96
CA SER A 248 20.51 -17.00 5.26
C SER A 248 21.60 -15.93 5.32
N GLY A 249 22.79 -16.21 4.76
CA GLY A 249 23.91 -15.28 4.70
C GLY A 249 23.70 -14.07 3.78
N ASP A 250 22.66 -14.08 2.95
CA ASP A 250 22.29 -12.98 2.04
C ASP A 250 21.19 -12.08 2.62
N PHE A 251 20.63 -12.43 3.78
CA PHE A 251 19.60 -11.64 4.44
C PHE A 251 20.22 -10.57 5.34
N ILE A 252 19.74 -9.35 5.18
CA ILE A 252 20.14 -8.19 5.97
C ILE A 252 18.91 -7.55 6.62
N SER A 253 19.13 -6.87 7.75
CA SER A 253 18.07 -6.17 8.50
C SER A 253 16.90 -7.09 8.90
N VAL A 254 17.22 -8.32 9.33
CA VAL A 254 16.22 -9.25 9.88
C VAL A 254 15.59 -8.63 11.13
N SER A 255 14.27 -8.54 11.16
CA SER A 255 13.50 -7.92 12.24
C SER A 255 12.11 -8.53 12.34
N THR A 256 11.51 -8.39 13.52
CA THR A 256 10.16 -8.87 13.80
C THR A 256 9.29 -7.78 14.39
N TYR A 257 7.99 -7.85 14.14
CA TYR A 257 7.01 -6.96 14.77
C TYR A 257 5.60 -7.54 14.70
N LYS A 258 4.75 -7.10 15.64
CA LYS A 258 3.32 -7.41 15.66
C LYS A 258 2.52 -6.26 15.04
N GLN A 259 1.62 -6.59 14.12
CA GLN A 259 0.71 -5.64 13.48
C GLN A 259 -0.49 -5.34 14.39
N LYS A 260 -1.13 -4.18 14.18
CA LYS A 260 -2.39 -3.82 14.88
C LYS A 260 -3.52 -4.82 14.63
N THR A 261 -3.50 -5.50 13.49
CA THR A 261 -4.45 -6.56 13.09
C THR A 261 -4.23 -7.89 13.81
N GLY A 262 -3.20 -7.97 14.66
CA GLY A 262 -2.80 -9.20 15.37
C GLY A 262 -1.84 -10.09 14.62
N TRP A 263 -1.53 -9.82 13.35
CA TRP A 263 -0.57 -10.59 12.57
C TRP A 263 0.87 -10.37 13.05
N HIS A 264 1.66 -11.42 13.02
CA HIS A 264 3.08 -11.40 13.41
C HIS A 264 3.93 -11.41 12.15
N THR A 265 4.87 -10.47 12.03
CA THR A 265 5.63 -10.29 10.78
C THR A 265 7.11 -10.47 11.01
N LEU A 266 7.72 -11.36 10.22
CA LEU A 266 9.16 -11.44 10.04
C LEU A 266 9.52 -10.67 8.76
N LYS A 267 10.39 -9.67 8.89
CA LYS A 267 10.87 -8.82 7.81
C LYS A 267 12.36 -9.01 7.65
N PHE A 268 12.82 -9.12 6.40
CA PHE A 268 14.25 -9.11 6.08
C PHE A 268 14.43 -8.56 4.66
N SER A 269 15.60 -7.99 4.38
CA SER A 269 15.96 -7.55 3.03
C SER A 269 17.00 -8.48 2.44
N VAL A 270 17.00 -8.62 1.12
CA VAL A 270 17.98 -9.44 0.40
C VAL A 270 19.08 -8.53 -0.13
N SER A 271 20.33 -8.85 0.15
CA SER A 271 21.48 -8.13 -0.40
C SER A 271 21.39 -7.98 -1.92
N SER A 272 21.81 -6.84 -2.47
CA SER A 272 21.90 -6.63 -3.92
C SER A 272 22.95 -7.53 -4.58
N GLN A 273 23.95 -7.98 -3.81
CA GLN A 273 25.03 -8.88 -4.22
C GLN A 273 24.75 -10.34 -3.83
N SER A 274 23.48 -10.71 -3.59
CA SER A 274 23.14 -12.05 -3.12
C SER A 274 23.36 -13.13 -4.19
N ALA A 275 23.61 -14.35 -3.73
CA ALA A 275 23.72 -15.53 -4.59
C ALA A 275 22.35 -16.03 -5.08
N VAL A 276 21.25 -15.39 -4.65
CA VAL A 276 19.89 -15.74 -5.06
C VAL A 276 19.74 -15.64 -6.58
N PRO A 277 19.10 -16.61 -7.25
CA PRO A 277 18.85 -16.57 -8.69
C PRO A 277 18.19 -15.26 -9.14
N GLU A 278 18.72 -14.66 -10.21
CA GLU A 278 18.18 -13.42 -10.77
C GLU A 278 16.74 -13.59 -11.26
N SER A 279 16.38 -14.80 -11.70
CA SER A 279 15.03 -15.15 -12.12
C SER A 279 13.99 -14.96 -11.01
N TYR A 280 14.38 -15.01 -9.73
CA TYR A 280 13.48 -14.74 -8.60
C TYR A 280 13.18 -13.24 -8.45
N ALA A 281 13.97 -12.37 -9.08
CA ALA A 281 13.79 -10.91 -9.08
C ALA A 281 13.65 -10.31 -7.66
N VAL A 282 14.42 -10.81 -6.69
CA VAL A 282 14.30 -10.46 -5.25
C VAL A 282 15.52 -9.71 -4.69
N ARG A 283 16.62 -9.62 -5.45
CA ARG A 283 17.84 -8.90 -5.01
C ARG A 283 17.52 -7.44 -4.71
N GLY A 284 18.02 -6.92 -3.59
CA GLY A 284 17.75 -5.56 -3.12
C GLY A 284 16.33 -5.31 -2.63
N LYS A 285 15.45 -6.33 -2.59
CA LYS A 285 14.07 -6.18 -2.12
C LYS A 285 13.90 -6.62 -0.68
N THR A 286 12.86 -6.10 -0.05
CA THR A 286 12.43 -6.51 1.29
C THR A 286 11.31 -7.55 1.20
N CYS A 287 11.45 -8.61 1.98
CA CYS A 287 10.50 -9.69 2.10
C CYS A 287 9.82 -9.71 3.48
N TYR A 288 8.59 -10.18 3.46
CA TYR A 288 7.71 -10.25 4.63
C TYR A 288 7.05 -11.63 4.70
N ILE A 289 7.25 -12.32 5.81
CA ILE A 289 6.49 -13.52 6.18
C ILE A 289 5.50 -13.10 7.24
N ASN A 290 4.21 -13.13 6.90
CA ASN A 290 3.13 -12.78 7.80
C ASN A 290 2.55 -14.05 8.39
N ILE A 291 2.74 -14.25 9.68
CA ILE A 291 2.21 -15.36 10.47
C ILE A 291 0.89 -14.88 11.08
N ASN A 292 -0.15 -15.70 10.96
CA ASN A 292 -1.45 -15.37 11.52
C ASN A 292 -1.42 -15.29 13.07
N PRO A 293 -2.41 -14.65 13.71
CA PRO A 293 -2.37 -14.35 15.14
C PRO A 293 -2.15 -15.57 16.07
N ASP A 294 -2.61 -16.75 15.69
CA ASP A 294 -2.50 -18.02 16.43
C ASP A 294 -1.28 -18.87 16.00
N GLY A 295 -0.55 -18.45 14.97
CA GLY A 295 0.63 -19.15 14.47
C GLY A 295 0.33 -20.49 13.78
N SER A 296 -0.89 -20.69 13.28
CA SER A 296 -1.25 -21.91 12.53
C SER A 296 -0.88 -21.85 11.05
N TYR A 297 -0.71 -20.67 10.45
CA TYR A 297 -0.24 -20.55 9.06
C TYR A 297 0.49 -19.23 8.78
N ALA A 298 1.30 -19.23 7.72
CA ALA A 298 1.97 -18.06 7.19
C ALA A 298 1.49 -17.68 5.77
N ARG A 299 1.67 -16.41 5.42
CA ARG A 299 1.47 -15.85 4.08
C ARG A 299 2.65 -14.98 3.65
N VAL A 300 3.00 -15.12 2.38
CA VAL A 300 4.03 -14.31 1.71
C VAL A 300 3.39 -13.67 0.49
N LEU A 301 3.28 -12.34 0.49
CA LEU A 301 2.41 -11.62 -0.45
C LEU A 301 3.00 -11.44 -1.84
N THR A 302 4.31 -11.24 -1.94
CA THR A 302 4.98 -10.94 -3.22
C THR A 302 5.56 -12.20 -3.84
N ALA A 303 5.42 -12.33 -5.17
CA ALA A 303 5.94 -13.49 -5.89
C ALA A 303 7.46 -13.65 -5.76
N PRO A 304 8.29 -12.59 -5.87
CA PRO A 304 9.74 -12.69 -5.67
C PRO A 304 10.13 -13.30 -4.32
N CYS A 305 9.46 -12.89 -3.24
CA CYS A 305 9.73 -13.42 -1.91
C CYS A 305 9.27 -14.85 -1.74
N ARG A 306 8.16 -15.26 -2.40
CA ARG A 306 7.78 -16.68 -2.44
C ARG A 306 8.82 -17.51 -3.20
N SER A 307 9.33 -17.00 -4.32
CA SER A 307 10.30 -17.74 -5.13
C SER A 307 11.62 -17.92 -4.39
N LEU A 308 12.05 -16.87 -3.69
CA LEU A 308 13.16 -16.95 -2.74
C LEU A 308 12.94 -18.01 -1.66
N LEU A 309 11.82 -17.91 -0.94
CA LEU A 309 11.56 -18.72 0.25
C LEU A 309 11.35 -20.20 -0.08
N LEU A 310 10.65 -20.49 -1.18
CA LEU A 310 10.42 -21.84 -1.66
C LEU A 310 11.57 -22.38 -2.52
N ASP A 311 12.55 -21.55 -2.84
CA ASP A 311 13.66 -21.86 -3.76
C ASP A 311 13.19 -22.42 -5.11
N GLN A 312 12.17 -21.79 -5.70
CA GLN A 312 11.62 -22.19 -7.00
C GLN A 312 10.93 -21.03 -7.74
N GLN A 313 10.98 -21.04 -9.07
CA GLN A 313 10.37 -19.98 -9.89
C GLN A 313 8.84 -20.01 -9.82
N SER A 314 8.24 -21.20 -9.96
CA SER A 314 6.78 -21.37 -9.92
C SER A 314 6.32 -21.42 -8.47
N THR A 315 5.48 -20.48 -8.07
CA THR A 315 5.01 -20.39 -6.68
C THR A 315 3.49 -20.29 -6.62
N PRO A 316 2.86 -20.76 -5.53
CA PRO A 316 1.43 -20.57 -5.35
C PRO A 316 1.09 -19.08 -5.25
N GLY A 317 -0.20 -18.75 -5.43
CA GLY A 317 -0.68 -17.37 -5.39
C GLY A 317 -0.52 -16.69 -4.02
N SER A 318 -0.69 -15.36 -3.97
CA SER A 318 -0.52 -14.55 -2.75
C SER A 318 -1.50 -14.86 -1.61
N LYS A 319 -2.60 -15.55 -1.90
CA LYS A 319 -3.60 -16.00 -0.91
C LYS A 319 -3.27 -17.37 -0.30
N TYR A 320 -2.25 -18.07 -0.82
CA TYR A 320 -1.86 -19.39 -0.33
C TYR A 320 -1.44 -19.33 1.13
N ARG A 321 -1.89 -20.33 1.90
CA ARG A 321 -1.62 -20.46 3.34
C ARG A 321 -0.61 -21.57 3.53
N PHE A 322 0.57 -21.22 4.03
CA PHE A 322 1.61 -22.19 4.40
C PHE A 322 1.32 -22.65 5.83
N ILE A 323 0.80 -23.87 5.97
CA ILE A 323 0.36 -24.41 7.26
C ILE A 323 1.57 -24.70 8.14
N LEU A 324 1.60 -24.15 9.35
CA LEU A 324 2.70 -24.29 10.31
C LEU A 324 2.39 -25.29 11.44
N LYS A 325 1.10 -25.57 11.67
CA LYS A 325 0.56 -26.49 12.68
C LYS A 325 -0.61 -27.28 12.11
#